data_AF-X6LNL4-F1
#
_entry.id   AF-X6LNL4-F1
#
_cell.length_a   1.000
_cell.length_b   1.000
_cell.length_c   1.000
_cell.angle_alpha   90.00
_cell.angle_beta   90.00
_cell.angle_gamma   90.00
#
_symmetry.space_group_name_H-M   'P 1'
#
loop_
_entity.id
_entity.type
_entity.pdbx_description
1 polymer ?
#
loop_
_entity_poly.entity_id
_entity_poly.type
_entity_poly.pdbx_seq_one_letter_code
_entity_poly.pdbx_strand_id
1 'polypeptide(L)'
;MAKQTVTGFKTLPSLPVSLYRSQCVVYKKEILLCGSVSRDCYSYDITRKQYKSICSYPQHIKKNMDCVVADVRNNNDKISNDITLLSFGGDSNINKNILRMYYKSVWDDDENKNIISDKAFNKWEPLIDGCGAPIQMGRGEDDYTGARSLIGGSNNHLLFITYPPKDIAVFNLNTF
;
A
#
# COMPACT_ATOMS: atom_id res chain seq x y z
N MET A 1 29.74 -17.34 33.25
CA MET A 1 28.46 -17.67 32.57
C MET A 1 27.99 -16.43 31.84
N ALA A 2 27.97 -16.46 30.51
CA ALA A 2 27.45 -15.35 29.70
C ALA A 2 25.92 -15.30 29.84
N LYS A 3 25.38 -14.13 30.23
CA LYS A 3 23.94 -13.87 30.26
C LYS A 3 23.38 -14.02 28.86
N GLN A 4 22.53 -15.02 28.66
CA GLN A 4 21.77 -15.19 27.43
C GLN A 4 20.73 -14.07 27.38
N THR A 5 20.97 -13.06 26.56
CA THR A 5 20.03 -11.95 26.35
C THR A 5 18.82 -12.52 25.62
N VAL A 6 17.71 -12.73 26.34
CA VAL A 6 16.43 -13.08 25.72
C VAL A 6 15.94 -11.83 25.01
N THR A 7 16.29 -11.70 23.73
CA THR A 7 15.66 -10.70 22.89
C THR A 7 14.25 -11.20 22.59
N GLY A 8 13.21 -10.49 23.06
CA GLY A 8 11.81 -10.77 22.71
C GLY A 8 11.51 -10.58 21.21
N PHE A 9 12.52 -10.15 20.44
CA PHE A 9 12.47 -9.97 19.00
C PHE A 9 13.17 -11.10 18.28
N LYS A 10 12.54 -11.56 17.20
CA LYS A 10 13.11 -12.51 16.25
C LYS A 10 13.55 -11.76 15.00
N THR A 11 14.85 -11.83 14.68
CA THR A 11 15.38 -11.29 13.44
C THR A 11 14.91 -12.15 12.25
N LEU A 12 14.38 -11.49 11.22
CA LEU A 12 13.97 -12.09 9.95
C LEU A 12 15.06 -11.88 8.87
N PRO A 13 14.98 -12.57 7.72
CA PRO A 13 15.91 -12.36 6.61
C PRO A 13 15.96 -10.89 6.19
N SER A 14 17.16 -10.43 5.85
CA SER A 14 17.42 -9.07 5.39
C SER A 14 16.52 -8.69 4.22
N LEU A 15 16.11 -7.43 4.20
CA LEU A 15 15.29 -6.89 3.12
C LEU A 15 16.05 -6.92 1.78
N PRO A 16 15.35 -7.19 0.66
CA PRO A 16 15.97 -7.18 -0.67
C PRO A 16 16.37 -5.75 -1.10
N VAL A 17 15.81 -4.74 -0.45
CA VAL A 17 16.03 -3.32 -0.73
C VAL A 17 16.06 -2.50 0.56
N SER A 18 16.74 -1.36 0.53
CA SER A 18 16.69 -0.39 1.63
C SER A 18 15.31 0.23 1.73
N LEU A 19 14.71 0.19 2.92
CA LEU A 19 13.45 0.84 3.24
C LEU A 19 13.68 2.19 3.93
N TYR A 20 13.05 3.25 3.43
CA TYR A 20 13.03 4.58 4.06
C TYR A 20 11.58 5.01 4.20
N ARG A 21 11.12 5.16 5.46
CA ARG A 21 9.75 5.54 5.84
C ARG A 21 8.62 4.66 5.26
N SER A 22 8.96 3.54 4.62
CA SER A 22 8.01 2.61 4.03
C SER A 22 6.95 2.16 5.03
N GLN A 23 5.71 2.07 4.54
CA GLN A 23 4.61 1.42 5.23
C GLN A 23 4.44 0.00 4.70
N CYS A 24 3.91 -0.87 5.55
CA CYS A 24 3.67 -2.25 5.21
C CYS A 24 2.21 -2.61 5.47
N VAL A 25 1.69 -3.53 4.67
CA VAL A 25 0.34 -4.06 4.80
C VAL A 25 0.43 -5.56 5.05
N VAL A 26 -0.30 -6.05 6.04
CA VAL A 26 -0.43 -7.48 6.28
C VAL A 26 -1.59 -8.02 5.47
N TYR A 27 -1.32 -9.05 4.66
CA TYR A 27 -2.31 -9.71 3.84
C TYR A 27 -2.15 -11.23 3.96
N LYS A 28 -3.15 -11.94 4.50
CA LYS A 28 -3.06 -13.38 4.82
C LYS A 28 -1.76 -13.72 5.58
N LYS A 29 -0.87 -14.53 4.99
CA LYS A 29 0.45 -14.91 5.54
C LYS A 29 1.60 -14.12 4.90
N GLU A 30 1.30 -12.93 4.41
CA GLU A 30 2.22 -12.07 3.68
C GLU A 30 2.33 -10.69 4.33
N ILE A 31 3.50 -10.10 4.22
CA ILE A 31 3.75 -8.68 4.51
C ILE A 31 4.10 -8.02 3.18
N LEU A 32 3.21 -7.14 2.73
CA LEU A 32 3.40 -6.34 1.52
C LEU A 32 4.19 -5.09 1.87
N LEU A 33 5.30 -4.89 1.17
CA LEU A 33 6.22 -3.79 1.33
C LEU A 33 6.16 -2.99 0.03
N CYS A 34 5.60 -1.80 0.09
CA CYS A 34 5.29 -1.03 -1.11
C CYS A 34 5.97 0.33 -1.06
N GLY A 35 7.02 0.49 -1.87
CA GLY A 35 7.71 1.77 -2.02
C GLY A 35 8.78 2.00 -0.95
N SER A 36 9.77 2.79 -1.36
CA SER A 36 10.93 3.27 -0.59
C SER A 36 11.79 4.14 -1.54
N VAL A 37 13.07 4.31 -1.22
CA VAL A 37 14.18 4.67 -2.11
C VAL A 37 14.12 3.89 -3.44
N SER A 38 13.93 2.57 -3.37
CA SER A 38 13.61 1.73 -4.52
C SER A 38 12.11 1.72 -4.73
N ARG A 39 11.63 2.18 -5.89
CA ARG A 39 10.20 2.20 -6.29
C ARG A 39 9.54 0.81 -6.31
N ASP A 40 10.27 -0.22 -5.94
CA ASP A 40 9.87 -1.61 -6.02
C ASP A 40 9.00 -1.99 -4.82
N CYS A 41 8.11 -2.93 -5.08
CA CYS A 41 7.19 -3.52 -4.13
C CYS A 41 7.51 -5.01 -3.99
N TYR A 42 7.49 -5.52 -2.77
CA TYR A 42 7.78 -6.90 -2.44
C TYR A 42 6.71 -7.49 -1.53
N SER A 43 6.45 -8.78 -1.69
CA SER A 43 5.72 -9.58 -0.71
C SER A 43 6.72 -10.44 0.05
N TYR A 44 6.64 -10.41 1.38
CA TYR A 44 7.34 -11.33 2.26
C TYR A 44 6.37 -12.40 2.77
N ASP A 45 6.62 -13.66 2.42
CA ASP A 45 5.86 -14.78 2.97
C ASP A 45 6.38 -15.16 4.36
N ILE A 46 5.51 -15.08 5.37
CA ILE A 46 5.85 -15.33 6.78
C ILE A 46 6.24 -16.81 7.03
N THR A 47 5.67 -17.73 6.26
CA THR A 47 5.89 -19.17 6.40
C THR A 47 7.20 -19.58 5.73
N ARG A 48 7.38 -19.17 4.47
CA ARG A 48 8.55 -19.47 3.64
C ARG A 48 9.76 -18.62 4.03
N LYS A 49 9.54 -17.48 4.70
CA LYS A 49 10.54 -16.48 5.06
C LYS A 49 11.31 -15.96 3.85
N GLN A 50 10.62 -15.74 2.75
CA GLN A 50 11.21 -15.32 1.49
C GLN A 50 10.50 -14.08 0.96
N TYR A 51 11.24 -13.27 0.19
CA TYR A 51 10.70 -12.13 -0.53
C TYR A 51 10.47 -12.50 -1.99
N LYS A 52 9.41 -11.95 -2.58
CA LYS A 52 9.15 -12.03 -4.02
C LYS A 52 8.72 -10.65 -4.53
N SER A 53 9.21 -10.29 -5.71
CA SER A 53 8.86 -9.03 -6.35
C SER A 53 7.36 -9.02 -6.72
N ILE A 54 6.72 -7.87 -6.52
CA ILE A 54 5.34 -7.61 -6.95
C ILE A 54 5.39 -6.79 -8.24
N CYS A 55 5.83 -5.53 -8.15
CA CYS A 55 6.01 -4.60 -9.26
C CYS A 55 6.77 -3.35 -8.79
N SER A 56 6.85 -2.32 -9.62
CA SER A 56 7.41 -1.00 -9.25
C SER A 56 6.39 0.11 -9.49
N TYR A 57 6.52 1.23 -8.78
CA TYR A 57 5.79 2.45 -9.10
C TYR A 57 6.15 2.96 -10.51
N PRO A 58 5.19 3.53 -11.26
CA PRO A 58 5.42 4.11 -12.58
C PRO A 58 6.54 5.15 -12.59
N GLN A 59 7.27 5.25 -13.71
CA GLN A 59 8.48 6.09 -13.76
C GLN A 59 8.23 7.58 -13.57
N HIS A 60 7.05 8.06 -13.94
CA HIS A 60 6.65 9.47 -13.83
C HIS A 60 6.34 9.90 -12.39
N ILE A 61 6.26 8.95 -11.45
CA ILE A 61 6.09 9.25 -10.02
C ILE A 61 7.46 9.54 -9.42
N LYS A 62 7.60 10.68 -8.73
CA LYS A 62 8.88 11.10 -8.16
C LYS A 62 9.41 10.03 -7.20
N LYS A 63 10.72 9.79 -7.27
CA LYS A 63 11.45 8.98 -6.30
C LYS A 63 11.30 9.61 -4.91
N ASN A 64 11.20 8.80 -3.86
CA ASN A 64 11.01 9.22 -2.46
C ASN A 64 9.60 9.69 -2.09
N MET A 65 8.57 9.24 -2.81
CA MET A 65 7.21 9.39 -2.30
C MET A 65 7.11 8.56 -1.02
N ASP A 66 6.94 9.23 0.13
CA ASP A 66 6.62 8.62 1.43
C ASP A 66 5.19 8.08 1.33
N CYS A 67 5.02 7.03 0.53
CA CYS A 67 3.71 6.47 0.23
C CYS A 67 3.12 5.86 1.48
N VAL A 68 1.90 6.27 1.76
CA VAL A 68 1.03 5.60 2.69
C VAL A 68 0.28 4.53 1.93
N VAL A 69 0.38 3.27 2.38
CA VAL A 69 -0.38 2.18 1.77
C VAL A 69 -1.53 1.78 2.68
N ALA A 70 -2.75 1.91 2.18
CA ALA A 70 -3.97 1.55 2.89
C ALA A 70 -4.62 0.30 2.29
N ASP A 71 -5.01 -0.64 3.15
CA ASP A 71 -5.72 -1.88 2.80
C ASP A 71 -7.23 -1.64 2.72
N VAL A 72 -7.73 -1.38 1.51
CA VAL A 72 -9.15 -1.22 1.26
C VAL A 72 -9.74 -2.59 0.94
N ARG A 73 -10.21 -3.29 1.98
CA ARG A 73 -11.03 -4.49 1.80
C ARG A 73 -12.45 -4.04 1.49
N ASN A 74 -12.84 -4.13 0.23
CA ASN A 74 -14.21 -3.87 -0.14
C ASN A 74 -15.07 -5.10 0.19
N ASN A 75 -16.06 -4.95 1.07
CA ASN A 75 -17.00 -6.04 1.40
C ASN A 75 -18.04 -6.28 0.29
N ASN A 76 -18.17 -5.36 -0.68
CA ASN A 76 -19.31 -5.34 -1.61
C ASN A 76 -18.98 -5.58 -3.07
N ASP A 77 -17.72 -5.83 -3.43
CA ASP A 77 -17.37 -6.00 -4.83
C ASP A 77 -17.38 -7.47 -5.25
N LYS A 78 -18.16 -7.76 -6.30
CA LYS A 78 -18.16 -8.98 -7.11
C LYS A 78 -16.81 -9.27 -7.81
N ILE A 79 -15.72 -8.70 -7.31
CA ILE A 79 -14.38 -8.78 -7.88
C ILE A 79 -13.63 -9.82 -7.05
N SER A 80 -13.16 -10.85 -7.74
CA SER A 80 -12.44 -12.02 -7.20
C SER A 80 -11.07 -11.72 -6.56
N ASN A 81 -10.84 -10.50 -6.06
CA ASN A 81 -9.53 -10.04 -5.62
C ASN A 81 -9.60 -9.74 -4.12
N ASP A 82 -8.76 -10.43 -3.38
CA ASP A 82 -8.84 -10.46 -1.92
C ASP A 82 -8.40 -9.14 -1.24
N ILE A 83 -7.71 -8.25 -1.95
CA ILE A 83 -7.27 -6.95 -1.40
C ILE A 83 -7.06 -5.88 -2.49
N THR A 84 -7.43 -4.64 -2.17
CA THR A 84 -7.07 -3.45 -2.94
C THR A 84 -6.18 -2.56 -2.08
N LEU A 85 -5.04 -2.14 -2.63
CA LEU A 85 -4.12 -1.21 -1.98
C LEU A 85 -4.31 0.18 -2.57
N LEU A 86 -4.36 1.19 -1.71
CA LEU A 86 -4.23 2.59 -2.11
C LEU A 86 -2.86 3.11 -1.72
N SER A 87 -2.18 3.81 -2.63
CA SER A 87 -0.96 4.55 -2.34
C SER A 87 -1.19 6.04 -2.58
N PHE A 88 -0.89 6.85 -1.57
CA PHE A 88 -1.00 8.31 -1.62
C PHE A 88 0.06 8.96 -0.73
N GLY A 89 0.23 10.26 -0.89
CA GLY A 89 1.20 11.05 -0.13
C GLY A 89 1.95 12.03 -1.03
N GLY A 90 3.15 12.40 -0.60
CA GLY A 90 4.02 13.33 -1.31
C GLY A 90 4.00 14.74 -0.74
N ASP A 91 5.00 15.52 -1.17
CA ASP A 91 5.15 16.93 -0.81
C ASP A 91 4.22 17.84 -1.64
N SER A 92 4.17 19.13 -1.29
CA SER A 92 3.35 20.15 -1.96
C SER A 92 3.70 20.37 -3.45
N ASN A 93 4.84 19.87 -3.93
CA ASN A 93 5.34 20.01 -5.30
C ASN A 93 5.16 18.73 -6.12
N ILE A 94 4.47 17.71 -5.59
CA ILE A 94 4.19 16.44 -6.27
C ILE A 94 2.71 16.35 -6.60
N ASN A 95 2.39 15.69 -7.72
CA ASN A 95 1.03 15.34 -8.04
C ASN A 95 0.49 14.34 -7.01
N LYS A 96 -0.52 14.75 -6.23
CA LYS A 96 -1.11 13.98 -5.12
C LYS A 96 -2.17 12.98 -5.58
N ASN A 97 -2.03 12.48 -6.81
CA ASN A 97 -2.89 11.45 -7.33
C ASN A 97 -2.82 10.20 -6.44
N ILE A 98 -3.99 9.69 -6.08
CA ILE A 98 -4.09 8.39 -5.41
C ILE A 98 -3.82 7.31 -6.46
N LEU A 99 -2.96 6.36 -6.14
CA LEU A 99 -2.80 5.14 -6.92
C LEU A 99 -3.56 4.00 -6.28
N ARG A 100 -4.08 3.11 -7.11
CA ARG A 100 -4.73 1.87 -6.72
C ARG A 100 -3.95 0.70 -7.29
N MET A 101 -3.85 -0.37 -6.51
CA MET A 101 -3.41 -1.68 -6.97
C MET A 101 -4.40 -2.74 -6.53
N TYR A 102 -4.89 -3.52 -7.48
CA TYR A 102 -5.52 -4.80 -7.16
C TYR A 102 -4.41 -5.81 -6.91
N TYR A 103 -4.25 -6.23 -5.66
CA TYR A 103 -3.19 -7.16 -5.31
C TYR A 103 -3.72 -8.59 -5.38
N LYS A 104 -2.96 -9.43 -6.07
CA LYS A 104 -3.07 -10.89 -6.05
C LYS A 104 -1.77 -11.45 -5.51
N SER A 105 -1.88 -12.39 -4.57
CA SER A 105 -0.70 -13.06 -4.01
C SER A 105 0.22 -13.54 -5.12
N VAL A 106 1.49 -13.20 -5.00
CA VAL A 106 2.55 -13.69 -5.90
C VAL A 106 3.02 -15.10 -5.51
N TRP A 107 2.41 -15.68 -4.47
CA TRP A 107 2.71 -17.00 -3.93
C TRP A 107 1.63 -18.03 -4.18
N ASP A 108 0.45 -17.61 -4.65
CA ASP A 108 -0.62 -18.52 -5.06
C ASP A 108 -0.29 -19.09 -6.44
N ASP A 109 -0.35 -20.42 -6.58
CA ASP A 109 -0.14 -21.10 -7.85
C ASP A 109 -1.31 -20.84 -8.83
N ASP A 110 -0.98 -20.75 -10.11
CA ASP A 110 -1.88 -20.29 -11.18
C ASP A 110 -3.08 -21.21 -11.48
N GLU A 111 -3.19 -22.35 -10.80
CA GLU A 111 -4.13 -23.44 -11.11
C GLU A 111 -5.61 -23.10 -10.82
N ASN A 112 -5.90 -22.01 -10.11
CA ASN A 112 -7.28 -21.57 -9.82
C ASN A 112 -7.69 -20.28 -10.55
N LYS A 113 -7.17 -20.02 -11.76
CA LYS A 113 -7.49 -18.81 -12.54
C LYS A 113 -8.83 -18.88 -13.30
N ASN A 114 -9.95 -18.95 -12.57
CA ASN A 114 -11.24 -18.45 -13.08
C ASN A 114 -11.38 -16.93 -12.86
N ILE A 115 -10.33 -16.16 -13.16
CA ILE A 115 -10.38 -14.70 -13.05
C ILE A 115 -10.76 -14.16 -14.42
N ILE A 116 -12.06 -14.08 -14.67
CA ILE A 116 -12.63 -13.28 -15.76
C ILE A 116 -12.63 -11.83 -15.27
N SER A 117 -11.50 -11.13 -15.38
CA SER A 117 -11.51 -9.68 -15.19
C SER A 117 -10.43 -9.00 -16.02
N ASP A 118 -10.79 -7.95 -16.75
CA ASP A 118 -9.89 -7.09 -17.52
C ASP A 118 -8.97 -6.20 -16.65
N LYS A 119 -8.79 -6.57 -15.38
CA LYS A 119 -8.04 -5.78 -14.40
C LYS A 119 -6.54 -6.02 -14.49
N ALA A 120 -5.77 -4.95 -14.41
CA ALA A 120 -4.32 -5.03 -14.26
C ALA A 120 -3.95 -5.33 -12.80
N PHE A 121 -3.71 -6.61 -12.50
CA PHE A 121 -3.23 -7.03 -11.19
C PHE A 121 -1.78 -6.65 -10.94
N ASN A 122 -1.44 -6.45 -9.67
CA ASN A 122 -0.07 -6.24 -9.21
C ASN A 122 0.61 -5.10 -9.98
N LYS A 123 -0.14 -4.06 -10.30
CA LYS A 123 0.32 -2.84 -10.95
C LYS A 123 -0.35 -1.64 -10.30
N TRP A 124 0.39 -0.55 -10.22
CA TRP A 124 -0.15 0.73 -9.77
C TRP A 124 -0.81 1.45 -10.94
N GLU A 125 -2.08 1.81 -10.77
CA GLU A 125 -2.85 2.63 -11.70
C GLU A 125 -3.40 3.85 -10.97
N PRO A 126 -3.59 5.00 -11.64
CA PRO A 126 -4.32 6.12 -11.04
C PRO A 126 -5.72 5.68 -10.61
N LEU A 127 -6.12 6.04 -9.39
CA LEU A 127 -7.52 6.00 -9.00
C LEU A 127 -8.24 7.12 -9.75
N ILE A 128 -9.27 6.77 -10.51
CA ILE A 128 -10.04 7.71 -11.33
C ILE A 128 -11.48 7.80 -10.82
N ASP A 129 -12.10 8.96 -10.99
CA ASP A 129 -13.52 9.18 -10.73
C ASP A 129 -14.41 8.66 -11.88
N GLY A 130 -15.74 8.82 -11.74
CA GLY A 130 -16.71 8.42 -12.77
C GLY A 130 -16.60 9.16 -14.11
N CYS A 131 -15.86 10.28 -14.15
CA CYS A 131 -15.55 11.02 -15.37
C CYS A 131 -14.20 10.61 -16.00
N GLY A 132 -13.47 9.70 -15.36
CA GLY A 132 -12.15 9.26 -15.79
C GLY A 132 -11.01 10.18 -15.38
N ALA A 133 -11.25 11.15 -14.49
CA ALA A 133 -10.22 12.05 -13.99
C ALA A 133 -9.50 11.45 -12.76
N PRO A 134 -8.17 11.58 -12.63
CA PRO A 134 -7.46 11.11 -11.45
C PRO A 134 -7.94 11.79 -10.17
N ILE A 135 -8.22 10.98 -9.14
CA ILE A 135 -8.58 11.46 -7.81
C ILE A 135 -7.33 11.93 -7.08
N GLN A 136 -7.36 13.16 -6.59
CA GLN A 136 -6.27 13.78 -5.85
C GLN A 136 -6.58 13.82 -4.36
N MET A 137 -5.54 13.66 -3.55
CA MET A 137 -5.64 13.75 -2.10
C MET A 137 -5.13 15.10 -1.58
N GLY A 138 -5.90 15.68 -0.64
CA GLY A 138 -5.58 16.95 0.01
C GLY A 138 -5.72 18.17 -0.89
N ARG A 139 -5.48 19.34 -0.32
CA ARG A 139 -5.41 20.62 -1.02
C ARG A 139 -4.02 20.79 -1.63
N GLY A 140 -3.87 21.73 -2.58
CA GLY A 140 -2.59 21.99 -3.26
C GLY A 140 -1.41 22.20 -2.30
N GLU A 141 -1.62 22.81 -1.14
CA GLU A 141 -0.56 23.17 -0.19
C GLU A 141 -0.24 22.08 0.86
N ASP A 142 -1.08 21.05 1.03
CA ASP A 142 -0.90 20.06 2.10
C ASP A 142 0.39 19.22 1.88
N ASP A 143 1.19 18.98 2.92
CA ASP A 143 2.38 18.13 2.84
C ASP A 143 2.12 16.81 3.57
N TYR A 144 2.03 15.70 2.82
CA TYR A 144 1.83 14.36 3.37
C TYR A 144 3.15 13.61 3.62
N THR A 145 4.28 14.31 3.59
CA THR A 145 5.59 13.74 3.95
C THR A 145 5.56 13.17 5.37
N GLY A 146 5.88 11.89 5.50
CA GLY A 146 5.82 11.18 6.78
C GLY A 146 4.41 10.85 7.29
N ALA A 147 3.38 11.05 6.46
CA ALA A 147 2.00 10.72 6.84
C ALA A 147 1.84 9.23 7.16
N ARG A 148 0.87 8.93 8.03
CA ARG A 148 0.46 7.57 8.39
C ARG A 148 -1.04 7.46 8.22
N SER A 149 -1.53 6.31 7.76
CA SER A 149 -2.97 6.05 7.72
C SER A 149 -3.37 4.77 8.39
N LEU A 150 -4.65 4.73 8.76
CA LEU A 150 -5.36 3.52 9.14
C LEU A 150 -6.78 3.56 8.56
N ILE A 151 -7.33 2.39 8.27
CA ILE A 151 -8.73 2.24 7.88
C ILE A 151 -9.53 1.81 9.09
N GLY A 152 -10.70 2.41 9.27
CA GLY A 152 -11.60 2.13 10.36
C GLY A 152 -13.01 2.68 10.12
N GLY A 153 -13.67 3.07 11.20
CA GLY A 153 -15.11 3.33 11.20
C GLY A 153 -15.92 2.05 11.30
N SER A 154 -17.22 2.16 11.60
CA SER A 154 -18.09 1.00 11.88
C SER A 154 -18.13 -0.05 10.76
N ASN A 155 -17.91 0.39 9.52
CA ASN A 155 -17.91 -0.46 8.33
C ASN A 155 -16.56 -0.45 7.57
N ASN A 156 -15.44 -0.10 8.21
CA ASN A 156 -14.14 0.05 7.53
C ASN A 156 -14.18 0.97 6.29
N HIS A 157 -15.03 1.99 6.33
CA HIS A 157 -15.30 2.89 5.21
C HIS A 157 -14.61 4.24 5.36
N LEU A 158 -13.85 4.45 6.44
CA LEU A 158 -13.13 5.69 6.70
C LEU A 158 -11.63 5.46 6.67
N LEU A 159 -10.94 6.26 5.87
CA LEU A 159 -9.49 6.37 5.84
C LEU A 159 -9.07 7.56 6.69
N PHE A 160 -8.40 7.28 7.81
CA PHE A 160 -7.83 8.30 8.68
C PHE A 160 -6.37 8.50 8.32
N ILE A 161 -5.95 9.75 8.19
CA ILE A 161 -4.59 10.13 7.81
C ILE A 161 -4.08 11.16 8.80
N THR A 162 -2.97 10.84 9.46
CA THR A 162 -2.23 11.78 10.31
C THR A 162 -1.03 12.28 9.55
N TYR A 163 -0.79 13.58 9.57
CA TYR A 163 0.31 14.19 8.83
C TYR A 163 0.82 15.48 9.51
N PRO A 164 2.08 15.86 9.27
CA PRO A 164 2.62 17.11 9.78
C PRO A 164 1.87 18.35 9.25
N PRO A 165 1.90 19.48 9.98
CA PRO A 165 2.52 19.64 11.29
C PRO A 165 1.69 19.08 12.45
N LYS A 166 0.35 19.17 12.41
CA LYS A 166 -0.53 18.77 13.52
C LYS A 166 -1.93 18.38 13.02
N ASP A 167 -2.02 17.77 11.85
CA ASP A 167 -3.28 17.62 11.14
C ASP A 167 -3.73 16.15 11.05
N ILE A 168 -5.06 16.00 11.00
CA ILE A 168 -5.73 14.74 10.70
C ILE A 168 -6.76 14.99 9.60
N ALA A 169 -6.74 14.16 8.57
CA ALA A 169 -7.75 14.12 7.53
C ALA A 169 -8.52 12.80 7.60
N VAL A 170 -9.81 12.85 7.25
CA VAL A 170 -10.69 11.69 7.20
C VAL A 170 -11.37 11.66 5.84
N PHE A 171 -11.20 10.56 5.13
CA PHE A 171 -11.79 10.34 3.81
C PHE A 171 -12.81 9.21 3.89
N ASN A 172 -13.97 9.42 3.27
CA ASN A 172 -14.96 8.37 3.09
C ASN A 172 -14.59 7.55 1.85
N LEU A 173 -14.31 6.26 2.02
CA LEU A 173 -13.93 5.35 0.95
C LEU A 173 -15.09 5.02 0.00
N ASN A 174 -16.34 5.29 0.40
CA ASN A 174 -17.53 5.02 -0.40
C ASN A 174 -17.90 6.16 -1.36
N THR A 175 -17.16 7.28 -1.36
CA THR A 175 -17.48 8.45 -2.19
C THR A 175 -16.67 8.50 -3.49
N PHE A 176 -15.97 7.42 -3.83
CA PHE A 176 -15.14 7.30 -5.03
C PHE A 176 -15.78 6.36 -6.06
#